data_AF-A0A3T0RUZ4-F1
#
_entry.id   AF-A0A3T0RUZ4-F1
#
_cell.length_a   1.000
_cell.length_b   1.000
_cell.length_c   1.000
_cell.angle_alpha   90.00
_cell.angle_beta   90.00
_cell.angle_gamma   90.00
#
_symmetry.space_group_name_H-M   'P 1'
#
loop_
_entity.id
_entity.type
_entity.pdbx_description
1 polymer ?
#
loop_
_entity_poly.entity_id
_entity_poly.type
_entity_poly.pdbx_seq_one_letter_code
_entity_poly.pdbx_strand_id
1 'polypeptide(L)'
;MSQFFAKEKSPETKAYVESFIPTMHTKIVNEAQASVEGKIARSSCSSSSDISFPESLTSKVHFDSKDEFEANFIKVATYDCLGKVNINKVFETLMSESYQRKAINGLQSIKLNQAENQTCVEVHIFGLGSSHYCVTQDILRTENQYIIHSYNDDNIGSPDTPIYFKETITVITQLPSGDASIYTLMYARGPELSFRGVIHSKIEEQQASAVKFLIEGSK
;
A
#
# COMPACT_ATOMS: atom_id res chain seq x y z
N MET A 1 11.91 17.93 24.46
CA MET A 1 11.19 16.69 24.82
C MET A 1 9.72 16.89 24.48
N SER A 2 9.29 16.54 23.26
CA SER A 2 7.86 16.58 22.92
C SER A 2 7.25 15.24 23.26
N GLN A 3 6.45 15.21 24.33
CA GLN A 3 5.58 14.09 24.65
C GLN A 3 4.43 14.08 23.65
N PHE A 4 4.65 13.49 22.47
CA PHE A 4 3.58 13.02 21.60
C PHE A 4 3.11 11.66 22.14
N PHE A 5 2.39 11.67 23.26
CA PHE A 5 1.60 10.50 23.62
C PHE A 5 0.45 10.43 22.61
N ALA A 6 0.44 9.38 21.79
CA ALA A 6 -0.74 8.95 21.07
C ALA A 6 -1.84 8.70 22.11
N LYS A 7 -2.69 9.70 22.38
CA LYS A 7 -3.91 9.48 23.15
C LYS A 7 -4.73 8.43 22.39
N GLU A 8 -5.16 7.39 23.10
CA GLU A 8 -6.03 6.35 22.57
C GLU A 8 -7.22 6.99 21.81
N LYS A 9 -7.59 6.36 20.69
CA LYS A 9 -8.77 6.77 19.90
C LYS A 9 -9.97 6.91 20.85
N SER A 10 -10.78 7.96 20.70
CA SER A 10 -12.06 8.00 21.41
C SER A 10 -12.89 6.76 20.99
N PRO A 11 -13.72 6.20 21.88
CA PRO A 11 -14.56 5.04 21.55
C PRO A 11 -15.42 5.26 20.30
N GLU A 12 -15.90 6.49 20.11
CA GLU A 12 -16.71 6.90 18.96
C GLU A 12 -15.91 6.88 17.65
N THR A 13 -14.67 7.39 17.67
CA THR A 13 -13.76 7.32 16.52
C THR A 13 -13.41 5.88 16.19
N LYS A 14 -13.19 5.01 17.20
CA LYS A 14 -12.90 3.59 16.99
C LYS A 14 -14.07 2.88 16.31
N ALA A 15 -15.29 3.04 16.82
CA ALA A 15 -16.49 2.42 16.26
C ALA A 15 -16.78 2.89 14.82
N TYR A 16 -16.56 4.18 14.52
CA TYR A 16 -16.72 4.68 13.16
C TYR A 16 -15.68 4.08 12.21
N VAL A 17 -14.39 4.05 12.57
CA VAL A 17 -13.34 3.44 11.72
C VAL A 17 -13.66 1.98 11.41
N GLU A 18 -14.08 1.21 12.43
CA GLU A 18 -14.50 -0.18 12.27
C GLU A 18 -15.68 -0.32 11.29
N SER A 19 -16.67 0.59 11.37
CA SER A 19 -17.82 0.59 10.45
C SER A 19 -17.48 1.03 9.01
N PHE A 20 -16.41 1.82 8.84
CA PHE A 20 -16.01 2.38 7.55
C PHE A 20 -15.17 1.40 6.72
N ILE A 21 -14.36 0.56 7.38
CA ILE A 21 -13.47 -0.42 6.74
C ILE A 21 -14.20 -1.26 5.67
N PRO A 22 -15.36 -1.88 5.91
CA PRO A 22 -16.04 -2.69 4.89
C PRO A 22 -16.45 -1.90 3.64
N THR A 23 -16.82 -0.63 3.81
CA THR A 23 -17.22 0.25 2.71
C THR A 23 -16.02 0.59 1.83
N MET A 24 -14.88 0.93 2.46
CA MET A 24 -13.64 1.18 1.73
C MET A 24 -13.12 -0.05 1.04
N HIS A 25 -13.13 -1.20 1.71
CA HIS A 25 -12.73 -2.47 1.12
C HIS A 25 -13.50 -2.74 -0.19
N THR A 26 -14.83 -2.64 -0.14
CA THR A 26 -15.69 -2.80 -1.33
C THR A 26 -15.34 -1.81 -2.44
N LYS A 27 -15.11 -0.54 -2.09
CA LYS A 27 -14.72 0.50 -3.05
C LYS A 27 -13.39 0.19 -3.74
N ILE A 28 -12.39 -0.23 -2.96
CA ILE A 28 -11.03 -0.50 -3.46
C ILE A 28 -11.05 -1.71 -4.40
N VAL A 29 -11.75 -2.78 -4.02
CA VAL A 29 -11.93 -3.97 -4.88
C VAL A 29 -12.59 -3.59 -6.21
N ASN A 30 -13.70 -2.85 -6.18
CA ASN A 30 -14.41 -2.43 -7.39
C ASN A 30 -13.56 -1.52 -8.28
N GLU A 31 -12.82 -0.57 -7.69
CA GLU A 31 -11.95 0.33 -8.44
C GLU A 31 -10.76 -0.40 -9.09
N ALA A 32 -10.18 -1.37 -8.39
CA ALA A 32 -9.12 -2.20 -8.93
C ALA A 32 -9.61 -3.05 -10.11
N GLN A 33 -10.80 -3.67 -9.98
CA GLN A 33 -11.43 -4.43 -11.06
C GLN A 33 -11.67 -3.56 -12.30
N ALA A 34 -12.31 -2.40 -12.15
CA ALA A 34 -12.59 -1.50 -13.25
C ALA A 34 -11.30 -1.00 -13.96
N SER A 35 -10.25 -0.72 -13.18
CA SER A 35 -8.95 -0.28 -13.71
C SER A 35 -8.26 -1.37 -14.53
N VAL A 36 -8.33 -2.61 -14.07
CA VAL A 36 -7.76 -3.78 -14.76
C VAL A 36 -8.50 -4.04 -16.08
N GLU A 37 -9.84 -4.05 -16.05
CA GLU A 37 -10.67 -4.26 -17.26
C GLU A 37 -10.43 -3.18 -18.32
N GLY A 38 -10.42 -1.90 -17.91
CA GLY A 38 -10.22 -0.77 -18.82
C GLY A 38 -8.83 -0.71 -19.47
N LYS A 39 -7.78 -1.20 -18.78
CA LYS A 39 -6.39 -1.18 -19.30
C LYS A 39 -6.03 -2.44 -20.09
N ILE A 40 -6.49 -3.62 -19.69
CA ILE A 40 -6.30 -4.86 -20.47
C ILE A 40 -6.88 -4.70 -21.90
N ALA A 41 -7.98 -3.96 -22.04
CA ALA A 41 -8.62 -3.70 -23.33
C ALA A 41 -7.75 -2.89 -24.33
N ARG A 42 -6.69 -2.19 -23.89
CA ARG A 42 -5.93 -1.25 -24.73
C ARG A 42 -4.61 -1.80 -25.30
N SER A 43 -4.20 -3.02 -24.91
CA SER A 43 -3.03 -3.77 -25.42
C SER A 43 -1.67 -3.04 -25.52
N SER A 44 -1.55 -1.80 -25.03
CA SER A 44 -0.31 -1.04 -24.90
C SER A 44 0.10 -0.98 -23.43
N CYS A 45 1.30 -1.45 -23.11
CA CYS A 45 1.81 -1.49 -21.75
C CYS A 45 2.85 -0.36 -21.56
N SER A 46 2.52 0.65 -20.77
CA SER A 46 3.39 1.78 -20.45
C SER A 46 3.32 2.09 -18.96
N SER A 47 4.47 2.20 -18.27
CA SER A 47 4.48 2.51 -16.84
C SER A 47 3.95 3.92 -16.56
N SER A 48 3.15 4.07 -15.50
CA SER A 48 2.57 5.34 -15.06
C SER A 48 2.26 5.27 -13.57
N SER A 49 2.43 6.38 -12.84
CA SER A 49 1.96 6.53 -11.47
C SER A 49 0.96 7.68 -11.37
N ASP A 50 -0.06 7.50 -10.55
CA ASP A 50 -0.98 8.54 -10.10
C ASP A 50 -1.00 8.50 -8.57
N ILE A 51 -0.43 9.53 -7.95
CA ILE A 51 -0.37 9.69 -6.50
C ILE A 51 -1.27 10.86 -6.13
N SER A 52 -2.41 10.52 -5.56
CA SER A 52 -3.40 11.49 -5.11
C SER A 52 -3.29 11.68 -3.60
N PHE A 53 -3.12 12.93 -3.20
CA PHE A 53 -3.17 13.35 -1.81
C PHE A 53 -4.44 14.16 -1.55
N PRO A 54 -4.88 14.22 -0.29
CA PRO A 54 -5.99 15.08 0.10
C PRO A 54 -5.69 16.57 -0.12
N GLU A 55 -6.74 17.36 -0.37
CA GLU A 55 -6.64 18.80 -0.67
C GLU A 55 -6.10 19.63 0.51
N SER A 56 -6.35 19.21 1.74
CA SER A 56 -5.82 19.85 2.95
C SER A 56 -5.22 18.82 3.92
N LEU A 57 -3.90 18.91 4.15
CA LEU A 57 -3.22 18.22 5.26
C LEU A 57 -3.07 19.24 6.39
N THR A 58 -3.95 19.18 7.37
CA THR A 58 -4.13 20.15 8.46
C THR A 58 -3.47 19.80 9.81
N SER A 59 -2.35 19.08 9.95
CA SER A 59 -1.67 18.77 11.24
C SER A 59 -2.50 18.21 12.42
N LYS A 60 -3.80 17.92 12.29
CA LYS A 60 -4.64 17.56 13.44
C LYS A 60 -4.50 16.07 13.77
N VAL A 61 -4.10 15.79 15.01
CA VAL A 61 -3.97 14.42 15.57
C VAL A 61 -5.35 13.84 15.96
N HIS A 62 -6.38 14.67 15.99
CA HIS A 62 -7.77 14.30 16.31
C HIS A 62 -8.67 14.71 15.16
N PHE A 63 -9.58 13.81 14.78
CA PHE A 63 -10.61 14.10 13.80
C PHE A 63 -11.89 14.42 14.54
N ASP A 64 -12.37 15.64 14.36
CA ASP A 64 -13.56 16.14 15.01
C ASP A 64 -14.84 15.64 14.29
N SER A 65 -14.71 15.02 13.11
CA SER A 65 -15.82 14.51 12.31
C SER A 65 -15.45 13.37 11.35
N LYS A 66 -16.48 12.68 10.85
CA LYS A 66 -16.43 11.68 9.76
C LYS A 66 -15.72 12.23 8.51
N ASP A 67 -16.12 13.41 8.07
CA ASP A 67 -15.63 14.00 6.83
C ASP A 67 -14.12 14.30 6.91
N GLU A 68 -13.61 14.65 8.09
CA GLU A 68 -12.17 14.88 8.31
C GLU A 68 -11.35 13.57 8.26
N PHE A 69 -11.92 12.44 8.68
CA PHE A 69 -11.25 11.15 8.58
C PHE A 69 -11.15 10.69 7.11
N GLU A 70 -12.26 10.73 6.37
CA GLU A 70 -12.34 10.30 4.97
C GLU A 70 -11.57 11.22 4.02
N ALA A 71 -11.50 12.51 4.33
CA ALA A 71 -10.82 13.49 3.50
C ALA A 71 -9.29 13.37 3.51
N ASN A 72 -8.69 12.50 4.32
CA ASN A 72 -7.24 12.45 4.53
C ASN A 72 -6.57 11.12 4.11
N PHE A 73 -7.20 10.39 3.20
CA PHE A 73 -6.59 9.19 2.63
C PHE A 73 -5.55 9.55 1.56
N ILE A 74 -4.41 8.90 1.65
CA ILE A 74 -3.42 8.88 0.56
C ILE A 74 -3.84 7.75 -0.37
N LYS A 75 -3.98 8.08 -1.66
CA LYS A 75 -4.21 7.10 -2.71
C LYS A 75 -2.98 7.04 -3.60
N VAL A 76 -2.50 5.82 -3.82
CA VAL A 76 -1.39 5.55 -4.72
C VAL A 76 -1.86 4.51 -5.73
N ALA A 77 -1.90 4.89 -7.00
CA ALA A 77 -2.16 3.97 -8.10
C ALA A 77 -0.92 3.91 -8.99
N THR A 78 -0.30 2.74 -9.10
CA THR A 78 0.77 2.51 -10.07
C THR A 78 0.35 1.50 -11.10
N TYR A 79 0.94 1.67 -12.27
CA TYR A 79 0.88 0.71 -13.33
C TYR A 79 2.31 0.56 -13.85
N ASP A 80 2.83 -0.65 -13.82
CA ASP A 80 4.18 -0.97 -14.19
C ASP A 80 4.18 -2.06 -15.27
N CYS A 81 5.02 -1.87 -16.27
CA CYS A 81 5.18 -2.83 -17.35
C CYS A 81 6.56 -3.50 -17.28
N LEU A 82 6.58 -4.83 -17.16
CA LEU A 82 7.80 -5.62 -17.17
C LEU A 82 7.89 -6.41 -18.48
N GLY A 83 8.91 -6.12 -19.28
CA GLY A 83 9.09 -6.74 -20.60
C GLY A 83 9.51 -8.21 -20.51
N LYS A 84 8.77 -9.10 -21.19
CA LYS A 84 9.07 -10.54 -21.36
C LYS A 84 9.56 -11.27 -20.09
N VAL A 85 8.80 -11.16 -19.01
CA VAL A 85 9.06 -11.85 -17.74
C VAL A 85 8.00 -12.90 -17.44
N ASN A 86 8.36 -13.89 -16.64
CA ASN A 86 7.43 -14.93 -16.18
C ASN A 86 6.62 -14.42 -14.97
N ILE A 87 5.28 -14.44 -15.05
CA ILE A 87 4.43 -13.93 -13.96
C ILE A 87 4.62 -14.64 -12.61
N ASN A 88 4.97 -15.92 -12.59
CA ASN A 88 5.22 -16.64 -11.34
C ASN A 88 6.50 -16.11 -10.69
N LYS A 89 7.56 -15.85 -11.48
CA LYS A 89 8.79 -15.22 -10.96
C LYS A 89 8.54 -13.81 -10.45
N VAL A 90 7.71 -13.02 -11.16
CA VAL A 90 7.32 -11.67 -10.71
C VAL A 90 6.62 -11.75 -9.36
N PHE A 91 5.64 -12.65 -9.23
CA PHE A 91 4.94 -12.90 -7.98
C PHE A 91 5.90 -13.35 -6.87
N GLU A 92 6.75 -14.36 -7.11
CA GLU A 92 7.74 -14.84 -6.13
C GLU A 92 8.69 -13.72 -5.68
N THR A 93 9.13 -12.87 -6.61
CA THR A 93 9.98 -11.72 -6.31
C THR A 93 9.23 -10.71 -5.44
N LEU A 94 7.99 -10.34 -5.79
CA LEU A 94 7.15 -9.44 -5.00
C LEU A 94 6.94 -9.93 -3.56
N MET A 95 6.79 -11.24 -3.38
CA MET A 95 6.57 -11.85 -2.06
C MET A 95 7.87 -12.12 -1.29
N SER A 96 9.03 -11.92 -1.91
CA SER A 96 10.33 -12.17 -1.26
C SER A 96 10.68 -11.11 -0.22
N GLU A 97 11.33 -11.53 0.86
CA GLU A 97 11.84 -10.61 1.89
C GLU A 97 12.81 -9.57 1.30
N SER A 98 13.65 -9.97 0.34
CA SER A 98 14.61 -9.08 -0.30
C SER A 98 13.93 -7.94 -1.05
N TYR A 99 12.86 -8.24 -1.79
CA TYR A 99 12.05 -7.21 -2.43
C TYR A 99 11.36 -6.32 -1.40
N GLN A 100 10.69 -6.89 -0.39
CA GLN A 100 9.99 -6.12 0.65
C GLN A 100 10.93 -5.14 1.37
N ARG A 101 12.18 -5.56 1.64
CA ARG A 101 13.22 -4.68 2.21
C ARG A 101 13.62 -3.52 1.31
N LYS A 102 13.57 -3.70 -0.02
CA LYS A 102 13.85 -2.65 -1.00
C LYS A 102 12.64 -1.77 -1.26
N ALA A 103 11.45 -2.36 -1.20
CA ALA A 103 10.19 -1.72 -1.53
C ALA A 103 9.57 -0.97 -0.34
N ILE A 104 10.06 -1.13 0.89
CA ILE A 104 9.60 -0.42 2.09
C ILE A 104 10.72 0.50 2.60
N ASN A 105 10.57 1.81 2.42
CA ASN A 105 11.50 2.79 2.95
C ASN A 105 11.46 2.83 4.49
N GLY A 106 12.64 2.99 5.11
CA GLY A 106 12.78 3.07 6.57
C GLY A 106 12.56 1.75 7.31
N LEU A 107 12.46 0.62 6.61
CA LEU A 107 12.24 -0.69 7.22
C LEU A 107 13.37 -1.06 8.20
N GLN A 108 13.01 -1.25 9.47
CA GLN A 108 13.89 -1.72 10.54
C GLN A 108 13.83 -3.24 10.65
N SER A 109 12.63 -3.80 10.69
CA SER A 109 12.40 -5.23 10.79
C SER A 109 11.21 -5.68 9.95
N ILE A 110 11.27 -6.92 9.46
CA ILE A 110 10.19 -7.59 8.75
C ILE A 110 10.11 -9.03 9.26
N LYS A 111 8.89 -9.49 9.52
CA LYS A 111 8.61 -10.88 9.91
C LYS A 111 7.48 -11.41 9.06
N LEU A 112 7.75 -12.52 8.38
CA LEU A 112 6.77 -13.23 7.55
C LEU A 112 6.17 -14.37 8.37
N ASN A 113 4.86 -14.36 8.56
CA ASN A 113 4.10 -15.47 9.12
C ASN A 113 3.33 -16.16 7.98
N GLN A 114 3.93 -17.19 7.40
CA GLN A 114 3.33 -17.94 6.30
C GLN A 114 2.07 -18.72 6.70
N ALA A 115 1.91 -19.08 7.97
CA ALA A 115 0.72 -19.82 8.43
C ALA A 115 -0.53 -18.93 8.46
N GLU A 116 -0.34 -17.63 8.71
CA GLU A 116 -1.41 -16.63 8.80
C GLU A 116 -1.46 -15.72 7.56
N ASN A 117 -0.63 -15.99 6.54
CA ASN A 117 -0.40 -15.09 5.39
C ASN A 117 -0.16 -13.62 5.80
N GLN A 118 0.56 -13.45 6.91
CA GLN A 118 0.73 -12.14 7.53
C GLN A 118 2.17 -11.66 7.41
N THR A 119 2.35 -10.40 7.04
CA THR A 119 3.64 -9.72 7.03
C THR A 119 3.62 -8.59 8.04
N CYS A 120 4.47 -8.68 9.06
CA CYS A 120 4.62 -7.66 10.08
C CYS A 120 5.89 -6.86 9.83
N VAL A 121 5.77 -5.53 9.89
CA VAL A 121 6.88 -4.63 9.62
C VAL A 121 7.00 -3.56 10.69
N GLU A 122 8.24 -3.24 11.01
CA GLU A 122 8.61 -2.09 11.79
C GLU A 122 9.36 -1.12 10.88
N VAL A 123 8.87 0.11 10.80
CA VAL A 123 9.39 1.15 9.92
C VAL A 123 9.73 2.36 10.77
N HIS A 124 10.91 2.93 10.54
CA HIS A 124 11.32 4.20 11.11
C HIS A 124 11.81 5.11 9.99
N ILE A 125 11.14 6.26 9.83
CA ILE A 125 11.55 7.29 8.87
C ILE A 125 11.93 8.54 9.67
N PHE A 126 13.18 8.97 9.53
CA PHE A 126 13.68 10.17 10.18
C PHE A 126 12.76 11.38 9.89
N GLY A 127 12.28 12.04 10.94
CA GLY A 127 11.37 13.18 10.84
C GLY A 127 9.88 12.83 10.69
N LEU A 128 9.53 11.58 10.39
CA LEU A 128 8.13 11.11 10.36
C LEU A 128 7.77 10.26 11.59
N GLY A 129 8.74 9.50 12.14
CA GLY A 129 8.53 8.66 13.32
C GLY A 129 8.58 7.16 13.01
N SER A 130 8.07 6.36 13.95
CA SER A 130 8.04 4.91 13.89
C SER A 130 6.63 4.36 13.76
N SER A 131 6.47 3.35 12.90
CA SER A 131 5.23 2.60 12.71
C SER A 131 5.51 1.11 12.85
N HIS A 132 4.61 0.37 13.49
CA HIS A 132 4.68 -1.08 13.60
C HIS A 132 3.29 -1.66 13.35
N TYR A 133 3.16 -2.45 12.29
CA TYR A 133 1.88 -2.96 11.82
C TYR A 133 2.05 -4.29 11.10
N CYS A 134 0.98 -5.07 11.04
CA CYS A 134 0.89 -6.25 10.20
C CYS A 134 -0.13 -6.06 9.08
N VAL A 135 0.13 -6.72 7.96
CA VAL A 135 -0.82 -6.86 6.86
C VAL A 135 -1.08 -8.34 6.63
N THR A 136 -2.34 -8.73 6.53
CA THR A 136 -2.76 -10.05 6.04
C THR A 136 -2.96 -9.97 4.54
N GLN A 137 -2.64 -11.07 3.83
CA GLN A 137 -2.66 -11.14 2.38
C GLN A 137 -3.55 -12.27 1.88
N ASP A 138 -4.55 -11.91 1.08
CA ASP A 138 -5.35 -12.83 0.30
C ASP A 138 -4.85 -12.86 -1.14
N ILE A 139 -4.57 -14.06 -1.65
CA ILE A 139 -3.96 -14.25 -2.97
C ILE A 139 -4.86 -15.13 -3.82
N LEU A 140 -5.41 -14.55 -4.88
CA LEU A 140 -6.15 -15.27 -5.91
C LEU A 140 -5.26 -15.44 -7.14
N ARG A 141 -5.33 -16.61 -7.77
CA ARG A 141 -4.50 -16.97 -8.92
C ARG A 141 -5.34 -17.59 -10.03
N THR A 142 -5.07 -17.18 -11.26
CA THR A 142 -5.49 -17.83 -12.49
C THR A 142 -4.27 -18.25 -13.32
N GLU A 143 -4.47 -18.77 -14.53
CA GLU A 143 -3.38 -19.13 -15.45
C GLU A 143 -2.54 -17.92 -15.89
N ASN A 144 -3.14 -16.73 -15.97
CA ASN A 144 -2.51 -15.53 -16.50
C ASN A 144 -2.51 -14.36 -15.51
N GLN A 145 -2.97 -14.56 -14.27
CA GLN A 145 -3.14 -13.46 -13.33
C GLN A 145 -2.90 -13.87 -11.87
N TYR A 146 -2.34 -12.94 -11.11
CA TYR A 146 -2.35 -12.93 -9.65
C TYR A 146 -3.07 -11.67 -9.17
N ILE A 147 -3.94 -11.82 -8.17
CA ILE A 147 -4.55 -10.72 -7.43
C ILE A 147 -4.11 -10.88 -5.98
N ILE A 148 -3.32 -9.94 -5.49
CA ILE A 148 -2.81 -9.88 -4.14
C ILE A 148 -3.54 -8.75 -3.43
N HIS A 149 -4.43 -9.10 -2.52
CA HIS A 149 -5.11 -8.15 -1.66
C HIS A 149 -4.43 -8.18 -0.30
N SER A 150 -3.91 -7.04 0.13
CA SER A 150 -3.21 -6.87 1.41
C SER A 150 -3.95 -5.83 2.23
N TYR A 151 -4.39 -6.17 3.43
CA TYR A 151 -5.10 -5.27 4.33
C TYR A 151 -4.49 -5.31 5.72
N ASN A 152 -4.51 -4.17 6.42
CA ASN A 152 -4.00 -4.10 7.78
C ASN A 152 -4.99 -4.76 8.74
N ASP A 153 -4.51 -5.65 9.61
CA ASP A 153 -5.33 -6.19 10.69
C ASP A 153 -5.36 -5.21 11.86
N ASP A 154 -4.18 -4.86 12.39
CA ASP A 154 -4.03 -3.94 13.52
C ASP A 154 -2.60 -3.36 13.61
N ASN A 155 -2.45 -2.29 14.40
CA ASN A 155 -1.12 -1.81 14.80
C ASN A 155 -0.57 -2.70 15.92
N ILE A 156 0.73 -2.99 15.88
CA ILE A 156 1.41 -3.69 16.96
C ILE A 156 2.11 -2.67 17.87
N GLY A 157 1.90 -2.80 19.18
CA GLY A 157 2.59 -2.01 20.19
C GLY A 157 2.09 -0.57 20.26
N SER A 158 3.00 0.37 20.53
CA SER A 158 2.70 1.81 20.71
C SER A 158 3.49 2.64 19.69
N PRO A 159 3.10 2.63 18.40
CA PRO A 159 3.81 3.39 17.37
C PRO A 159 3.63 4.91 17.57
N ASP A 160 4.71 5.66 17.33
CA ASP A 160 4.68 7.14 17.29
C ASP A 160 3.80 7.66 16.13
N THR A 161 3.67 6.84 15.08
CA THR A 161 2.95 7.16 13.84
C THR A 161 2.04 5.97 13.47
N PRO A 162 0.87 5.83 14.12
CA PRO A 162 -0.02 4.68 13.90
C PRO A 162 -0.61 4.65 12.49
N ILE A 163 -0.74 3.47 11.89
CA ILE A 163 -1.50 3.30 10.65
C ILE A 163 -2.95 3.00 11.02
N TYR A 164 -3.85 3.92 10.70
CA TYR A 164 -5.28 3.74 10.99
C TYR A 164 -5.98 2.86 9.96
N PHE A 165 -5.53 2.92 8.71
CA PHE A 165 -6.00 2.10 7.62
C PHE A 165 -4.88 1.96 6.59
N LYS A 166 -4.71 0.76 6.05
CA LYS A 166 -3.87 0.51 4.88
C LYS A 166 -4.39 -0.73 4.17
N GLU A 167 -4.78 -0.52 2.93
CA GLU A 167 -5.23 -1.58 2.05
C GLU A 167 -4.57 -1.40 0.69
N THR A 168 -4.15 -2.51 0.09
CA THR A 168 -3.43 -2.54 -1.17
C THR A 168 -3.94 -3.71 -1.99
N ILE A 169 -4.34 -3.44 -3.24
CA ILE A 169 -4.61 -4.49 -4.23
C ILE A 169 -3.54 -4.39 -5.30
N THR A 170 -2.81 -5.47 -5.51
CA THR A 170 -1.85 -5.62 -6.60
C THR A 170 -2.33 -6.70 -7.55
N VAL A 171 -2.48 -6.35 -8.82
CA VAL A 171 -2.89 -7.25 -9.88
C VAL A 171 -1.73 -7.41 -10.87
N ILE A 172 -1.23 -8.64 -10.99
CA ILE A 172 -0.17 -9.01 -11.94
C ILE A 172 -0.83 -9.79 -13.06
N THR A 173 -0.74 -9.34 -14.30
CA THR A 173 -1.36 -10.01 -15.46
C THR A 173 -0.32 -10.26 -16.55
N GLN A 174 -0.27 -11.49 -17.06
CA GLN A 174 0.48 -11.83 -18.26
C GLN A 174 -0.30 -11.35 -19.49
N LEU A 175 0.29 -10.42 -20.24
CA LEU A 175 -0.27 -9.93 -21.49
C LEU A 175 0.01 -10.93 -22.64
N PRO A 176 -0.82 -10.93 -23.70
CA PRO A 176 -0.60 -11.78 -24.88
C PRO A 176 0.75 -11.54 -25.57
N SER A 177 1.35 -10.36 -25.41
CA SER A 177 2.70 -10.04 -25.90
C SER A 177 3.82 -10.83 -25.18
N GLY A 178 3.51 -11.46 -24.04
CA GLY A 178 4.48 -12.07 -23.14
C GLY A 178 5.04 -11.11 -22.08
N ASP A 179 4.59 -9.85 -22.06
CA ASP A 179 4.94 -8.90 -21.00
C ASP A 179 4.08 -9.12 -19.75
N ALA A 180 4.57 -8.72 -18.58
CA ALA A 180 3.77 -8.68 -17.35
C ALA A 180 3.36 -7.24 -17.03
N SER A 181 2.07 -7.05 -16.85
CA SER A 181 1.47 -5.81 -16.35
C SER A 181 1.26 -5.94 -14.84
N ILE A 182 1.71 -4.96 -14.08
CA ILE A 182 1.48 -4.87 -12.64
C ILE A 182 0.67 -3.61 -12.38
N TYR A 183 -0.51 -3.75 -11.81
CA TYR A 183 -1.31 -2.64 -11.32
C TYR A 183 -1.35 -2.70 -9.81
N THR A 184 -1.00 -1.62 -9.13
CA THR A 184 -1.11 -1.54 -7.66
C THR A 184 -1.99 -0.35 -7.31
N LEU A 185 -3.03 -0.60 -6.51
CA LEU A 185 -3.87 0.41 -5.91
C LEU A 185 -3.73 0.32 -4.39
N MET A 186 -3.25 1.37 -3.76
CA MET A 186 -3.14 1.48 -2.31
C MET A 186 -3.98 2.66 -1.81
N TYR A 187 -4.72 2.41 -0.74
CA TYR A 187 -5.29 3.45 0.11
C TYR A 187 -4.66 3.33 1.49
N ALA A 188 -4.17 4.44 2.03
CA ALA A 188 -3.58 4.47 3.36
C ALA A 188 -4.01 5.72 4.12
N ARG A 189 -4.24 5.56 5.43
CA ARG A 189 -4.47 6.63 6.40
C ARG A 189 -3.58 6.38 7.61
N GLY A 190 -2.56 7.21 7.76
CA GLY A 190 -1.80 7.39 9.01
C GLY A 190 -2.21 8.69 9.70
N PRO A 191 -1.47 9.19 10.70
CA PRO A 191 -1.65 10.55 11.19
C PRO A 191 -1.30 11.57 10.09
N GLU A 192 -1.98 12.71 10.07
CA GLU A 192 -1.29 13.95 10.46
C GLU A 192 0.10 14.33 9.95
N LEU A 193 0.48 14.24 8.67
CA LEU A 193 1.83 14.69 8.25
C LEU A 193 1.79 16.01 7.44
N SER A 194 2.52 17.03 7.89
CA SER A 194 2.56 18.38 7.29
C SER A 194 3.42 18.50 6.03
N PHE A 195 4.07 17.44 5.56
CA PHE A 195 5.10 17.48 4.51
C PHE A 195 4.72 16.73 3.23
N ARG A 196 3.62 17.15 2.57
CA ARG A 196 3.10 16.52 1.33
C ARG A 196 4.16 16.29 0.25
N GLY A 197 4.98 17.30 -0.05
CA GLY A 197 6.01 17.21 -1.08
C GLY A 197 7.10 16.18 -0.77
N VAL A 198 7.53 16.10 0.49
CA VAL A 198 8.51 15.10 0.94
C VAL A 198 7.93 13.70 0.86
N ILE A 199 6.67 13.52 1.24
CA ILE A 199 5.98 12.22 1.15
C ILE A 199 5.85 11.79 -0.32
N HIS A 200 5.46 12.70 -1.22
CA HIS A 200 5.36 12.41 -2.65
C HIS A 200 6.70 11.94 -3.22
N SER A 201 7.75 12.75 -3.06
CA SER A 201 9.08 12.41 -3.58
C SER A 201 9.61 11.09 -3.01
N LYS A 202 9.31 10.79 -1.74
CA LYS A 202 9.71 9.52 -1.13
C LYS A 202 8.95 8.33 -1.70
N ILE A 203 7.65 8.47 -1.97
CA ILE A 203 6.85 7.43 -2.63
C ILE A 203 7.38 7.18 -4.04
N GLU A 204 7.61 8.24 -4.83
CA GLU A 204 8.13 8.11 -6.20
C GLU A 204 9.51 7.46 -6.24
N GLU A 205 10.44 7.91 -5.39
CA GLU A 205 11.79 7.34 -5.26
C GLU A 205 11.74 5.85 -4.93
N GLN A 206 10.89 5.47 -3.98
CA GLN A 206 10.71 4.10 -3.53
C GLN A 206 10.07 3.22 -4.61
N GLN A 207 9.07 3.74 -5.33
CA GLN A 207 8.45 3.04 -6.47
C GLN A 207 9.46 2.78 -7.59
N ALA A 208 10.22 3.80 -8.01
CA ALA A 208 11.23 3.65 -9.05
C ALA A 208 12.29 2.59 -8.67
N SER A 209 12.74 2.59 -7.41
CA SER A 209 13.68 1.61 -6.88
C SER A 209 13.09 0.19 -6.87
N ALA A 210 11.84 0.04 -6.42
CA ALA A 210 11.16 -1.25 -6.35
C ALA A 210 10.95 -1.87 -7.74
N VAL A 211 10.49 -1.09 -8.72
CA VAL A 211 10.28 -1.53 -10.09
C VAL A 211 11.58 -2.02 -10.73
N LYS A 212 12.69 -1.29 -10.51
CA LYS A 212 14.02 -1.73 -10.99
C LYS A 212 14.40 -3.10 -10.43
N PHE A 213 14.18 -3.33 -9.13
CA PHE A 213 14.47 -4.61 -8.50
C PHE A 213 13.60 -5.75 -9.07
N LEU A 214 12.33 -5.48 -9.36
CA LEU A 214 11.45 -6.47 -10.01
C LEU A 214 11.97 -6.87 -11.39
N ILE A 215 12.41 -5.92 -12.20
CA ILE A 215 12.99 -6.20 -13.52
C ILE A 215 14.23 -7.09 -13.41
N GLU A 216 15.08 -6.86 -12.40
CA GLU A 216 16.31 -7.63 -12.20
C GLU A 216 16.03 -9.04 -11.66
N GLY A 217 15.10 -9.18 -10.71
CA GLY A 217 14.75 -10.46 -10.07
C GLY A 217 13.84 -11.36 -10.91
N SER A 218 13.09 -10.81 -11.88
CA SER A 218 12.09 -11.56 -12.65
C SER A 218 12.58 -12.12 -13.99
N LYS A 219 13.86 -11.91 -14.33
CA LYS A 219 14.52 -12.52 -15.50
C LYS A 219 14.92 -13.96 -15.21
#